data_AF-A0A0U5IJR4-F1
#
_entry.id   AF-A0A0U5IJR4-F1
#
_cell.length_a   1.000
_cell.length_b   1.000
_cell.length_c   1.000
_cell.angle_alpha   90.00
_cell.angle_beta   90.00
_cell.angle_gamma   90.00
#
_symmetry.space_group_name_H-M   'P 1'
#
loop_
_entity.id
_entity.type
_entity.pdbx_description
1 polymer ?
#
loop_
_entity_poly.entity_id
_entity_poly.type
_entity_poly.pdbx_seq_one_letter_code
_entity_poly.pdbx_strand_id
1 'polypeptide(L)'
;MTPGKRAEYWSANLRLLAILLTIWFVVSFGFGILLVEPLNGIMLGGYPLGFWFAQQGSIYIFVVLIFIYATSMNTLDNKFDVGEDSEGNASYQAGSHDTQALHSPAQPSKHAQYWSENLRLLAILLTIWFVVSFGFGILLVEPLNGIMLGGYPLGFWFAQQGSIYIFVVLIFIYATAMNGLDKKYDFGEE
;
A
#
# COMPACT_ATOMS: atom_id res chain seq x y z
N MET A 1 -25.26 7.95 -16.94
CA MET A 1 -24.67 9.29 -17.22
C MET A 1 -24.68 9.67 -18.70
N THR A 2 -24.97 10.94 -19.04
CA THR A 2 -24.80 11.45 -20.42
C THR A 2 -23.30 11.53 -20.79
N PRO A 3 -22.91 11.40 -22.07
CA PRO A 3 -21.51 11.46 -22.50
C PRO A 3 -20.77 12.74 -22.05
N GLY A 4 -21.45 13.89 -22.01
CA GLY A 4 -20.88 15.16 -21.52
C GLY A 4 -20.56 15.13 -20.02
N LYS A 5 -21.45 14.58 -19.18
CA LYS A 5 -21.22 14.45 -17.73
C LYS A 5 -20.04 13.55 -17.39
N ARG A 6 -19.80 12.48 -18.17
CA ARG A 6 -18.63 11.59 -17.99
C ARG A 6 -17.31 12.27 -18.30
N ALA A 7 -17.26 13.08 -19.37
CA ALA A 7 -16.07 13.84 -19.74
C ALA A 7 -15.73 14.92 -18.70
N GLU A 8 -16.74 15.62 -18.18
CA GLU A 8 -16.57 16.61 -17.11
C GLU A 8 -16.07 15.95 -15.81
N TYR A 9 -16.68 14.84 -15.39
CA TYR A 9 -16.23 14.05 -14.24
C TYR A 9 -14.77 13.62 -14.37
N TRP A 10 -14.40 13.04 -15.53
CA TRP A 10 -13.03 12.61 -15.81
C TRP A 10 -12.05 13.78 -15.76
N SER A 11 -12.40 14.93 -16.37
CA SER A 11 -11.55 16.13 -16.33
C SER A 11 -11.37 16.68 -14.91
N ALA A 12 -12.41 16.61 -14.07
CA ALA A 12 -12.36 17.05 -12.69
C ALA A 12 -11.51 16.12 -11.82
N ASN A 13 -11.62 14.80 -12.02
CA ASN A 13 -10.76 13.82 -11.36
C ASN A 13 -9.29 14.01 -11.74
N LEU A 14 -8.99 14.14 -13.04
CA LEU A 14 -7.63 14.42 -13.50
C LEU A 14 -7.09 15.74 -12.96
N ARG A 15 -7.91 16.79 -12.88
CA ARG A 15 -7.51 18.07 -12.29
C ARG A 15 -7.18 17.93 -10.81
N LEU A 16 -7.98 17.16 -10.08
CA LEU A 16 -7.75 16.89 -8.67
C LEU A 16 -6.44 16.12 -8.46
N LEU A 17 -6.22 15.06 -9.24
CA LEU A 17 -4.96 14.32 -9.24
C LEU A 17 -3.77 15.22 -9.58
N ALA A 18 -3.87 16.05 -10.61
CA ALA A 18 -2.81 16.97 -11.02
C ALA A 18 -2.45 17.97 -9.90
N ILE A 19 -3.43 18.50 -9.17
CA ILE A 19 -3.21 19.40 -8.04
C ILE A 19 -2.47 18.66 -6.92
N LEU A 20 -2.94 17.47 -6.53
CA LEU A 20 -2.32 16.70 -5.46
C LEU A 20 -0.88 16.29 -5.80
N LEU A 21 -0.64 15.85 -7.04
CA LEU A 21 0.70 15.52 -7.52
C LEU A 21 1.62 16.74 -7.58
N THR A 22 1.09 17.91 -7.92
CA THR A 22 1.86 19.17 -7.90
C THR A 22 2.27 19.52 -6.48
N ILE A 23 1.34 19.43 -5.52
CA ILE A 23 1.63 19.68 -4.09
C ILE A 23 2.68 18.69 -3.60
N TRP A 24 2.48 17.40 -3.89
CA TRP A 24 3.42 16.35 -3.52
C TRP A 24 4.82 16.63 -4.12
N PHE A 25 4.90 16.96 -5.40
CA PHE A 25 6.18 17.28 -6.05
C PHE A 25 6.87 18.48 -5.42
N VAL A 26 6.16 19.58 -5.19
CA VAL A 26 6.73 20.79 -4.57
C VAL A 26 7.24 20.48 -3.16
N VAL A 27 6.48 19.71 -2.39
CA VAL A 27 6.89 19.36 -1.03
C VAL A 27 8.09 18.40 -1.03
N SER A 28 8.03 17.34 -1.82
CA SER A 28 9.08 16.32 -1.87
C SER A 28 10.36 16.83 -2.51
N PHE A 29 10.27 17.44 -3.69
CA PHE A 29 11.44 17.90 -4.43
C PHE A 29 11.88 19.30 -4.00
N GLY A 30 10.94 20.23 -3.80
CA GLY A 30 11.23 21.60 -3.42
C GLY A 30 11.84 21.69 -2.02
N PHE A 31 11.21 21.10 -1.00
CA PHE A 31 11.72 21.16 0.37
C PHE A 31 12.78 20.09 0.65
N GLY A 32 12.68 18.92 0.02
CA GLY A 32 13.64 17.83 0.23
C GLY A 32 14.98 18.02 -0.50
N ILE A 33 15.02 18.76 -1.61
CA ILE A 33 16.24 18.91 -2.43
C ILE A 33 16.61 20.38 -2.64
N LEU A 34 15.72 21.20 -3.21
CA LEU A 34 16.08 22.58 -3.59
C LEU A 34 16.31 23.51 -2.39
N LEU A 35 15.51 23.35 -1.34
CA LEU A 35 15.60 24.17 -0.13
C LEU A 35 16.28 23.44 1.03
N VAL A 36 16.97 22.33 0.74
CA VAL A 36 17.58 21.51 1.79
C VAL A 36 18.61 22.29 2.62
N GLU A 37 19.44 23.11 1.98
CA GLU A 37 20.46 23.92 2.65
C GLU A 37 19.88 24.96 3.63
N PRO A 38 18.95 25.85 3.22
CA PRO A 38 18.35 26.80 4.16
C PRO A 38 17.50 26.11 5.23
N LEU A 39 16.81 25.02 4.89
CA LEU A 39 16.00 24.27 5.86
C LEU A 39 16.86 23.51 6.88
N ASN A 40 18.06 23.06 6.50
CA ASN A 40 18.97 22.41 7.42
C ASN A 40 19.50 23.34 8.52
N GLY A 41 19.33 24.66 8.40
CA GLY A 41 19.57 25.61 9.47
C GLY A 41 18.59 25.48 10.65
N ILE A 42 17.43 24.84 10.43
CA ILE A 42 16.43 24.60 11.47
C ILE A 42 16.59 23.16 11.97
N MET A 43 16.81 23.01 13.27
CA MET A 43 16.94 21.70 13.92
C MET A 43 15.57 21.27 14.46
N LEU A 44 15.06 20.13 13.98
CA LEU A 44 13.86 19.49 14.50
C LEU A 44 14.29 18.27 15.33
N GLY A 45 14.10 18.30 16.66
CA GLY A 45 14.39 17.12 17.51
C GLY A 45 15.83 16.60 17.43
N GLY A 46 16.81 17.45 17.11
CA GLY A 46 18.22 17.09 16.98
C GLY A 46 18.69 16.69 15.58
N TYR A 47 17.82 16.75 14.57
CA TYR A 47 18.18 16.52 13.16
C TYR A 47 17.78 17.72 12.27
N PRO A 48 18.49 17.98 11.16
CA PRO A 48 18.16 19.08 10.25
C PRO A 48 16.79 18.91 9.59
N LEU A 49 16.01 20.00 9.49
CA LEU A 49 14.65 19.96 8.95
C LEU A 49 14.61 19.60 7.45
N GLY A 50 15.56 20.10 6.66
CA GLY A 50 15.67 19.74 5.23
C GLY A 50 15.88 18.24 5.04
N PHE A 51 16.77 17.65 5.85
CA PHE A 51 16.99 16.21 5.89
C PHE A 51 15.72 15.42 6.28
N TRP A 52 14.94 15.92 7.25
CA TRP A 52 13.67 15.30 7.62
C TRP A 52 12.67 15.29 6.44
N PHE A 53 12.54 16.40 5.70
CA PHE A 53 11.67 16.46 4.52
C PHE A 53 12.11 15.51 3.40
N ALA A 54 13.42 15.42 3.18
CA ALA A 54 14.02 14.53 2.20
C ALA A 54 13.79 13.04 2.51
N GLN A 55 13.75 12.68 3.80
CA GLN A 55 13.64 11.29 4.24
C GLN A 55 12.20 10.86 4.53
N GLN A 56 11.50 11.58 5.41
CA GLN A 56 10.22 11.15 5.99
C GLN A 56 9.08 12.15 5.76
N GLY A 57 9.37 13.44 5.60
CA GLY A 57 8.34 14.46 5.44
C GLY A 57 7.44 14.23 4.23
N SER A 58 8.03 13.75 3.12
CA SER A 58 7.30 13.45 1.88
C SER A 58 6.22 12.38 2.06
N ILE A 59 6.48 11.33 2.84
CA ILE A 59 5.51 10.24 3.02
C ILE A 59 4.34 10.68 3.90
N TYR A 60 4.58 11.48 4.94
CA TYR A 60 3.49 12.03 5.77
C TYR A 60 2.58 12.96 4.96
N ILE A 61 3.18 13.82 4.13
CA ILE A 61 2.44 14.73 3.26
C ILE A 61 1.65 13.94 2.23
N PHE A 62 2.24 12.89 1.65
CA PHE A 62 1.55 11.98 0.74
C PHE A 62 0.32 11.33 1.40
N VAL A 63 0.43 10.83 2.64
CA VAL A 63 -0.72 10.26 3.37
C VAL A 63 -1.82 11.30 3.61
N VAL A 64 -1.46 12.52 4.00
CA VAL A 64 -2.43 13.63 4.14
C VAL A 64 -3.12 13.92 2.81
N LEU A 65 -2.39 13.93 1.69
CA LEU A 65 -2.95 14.12 0.36
C LEU A 65 -3.88 12.98 -0.06
N ILE A 66 -3.60 11.73 0.30
CA ILE A 66 -4.53 10.61 0.09
C ILE A 66 -5.84 10.83 0.85
N PHE A 67 -5.78 11.32 2.09
CA PHE A 67 -6.98 11.60 2.86
C PHE A 67 -7.80 12.74 2.24
N ILE A 68 -7.14 13.82 1.81
CA ILE A 68 -7.77 14.93 1.06
C ILE A 68 -8.37 14.41 -0.25
N TYR A 69 -7.67 13.53 -0.97
CA TYR A 69 -8.18 12.88 -2.17
C TYR A 69 -9.46 12.12 -1.88
N ALA A 70 -9.45 11.21 -0.90
CA ALA A 70 -10.60 10.36 -0.58
C ALA A 70 -11.86 11.18 -0.22
N THR A 71 -11.68 12.21 0.61
CA THR A 71 -12.79 13.12 0.99
C THR A 71 -13.28 13.98 -0.17
N SER A 72 -12.37 14.46 -1.01
CA SER A 72 -12.72 15.26 -2.19
C SER A 72 -13.38 14.41 -3.28
N MET A 73 -12.97 13.14 -3.41
CA MET A 73 -13.57 12.18 -4.34
C MET A 73 -15.03 11.90 -3.97
N ASN A 74 -15.31 11.69 -2.69
CA ASN A 74 -16.69 11.55 -2.20
C ASN A 74 -17.55 12.78 -2.55
N THR A 75 -16.96 13.98 -2.51
CA THR A 75 -17.65 15.21 -2.92
C THR A 75 -17.87 15.27 -4.43
N LEU A 76 -16.91 14.77 -5.22
CA LEU A 76 -16.99 14.70 -6.67
C LEU A 76 -18.04 13.69 -7.13
N ASP A 77 -18.05 12.49 -6.55
CA ASP A 77 -19.03 11.44 -6.84
C ASP A 77 -20.46 11.90 -6.51
N ASN A 78 -20.66 12.56 -5.36
CA ASN A 78 -21.94 13.19 -4.98
C ASN A 78 -22.38 14.30 -5.95
N LYS A 79 -21.43 15.06 -6.52
CA LYS A 79 -21.72 16.15 -7.46
C LYS A 79 -22.12 15.63 -8.85
N PHE A 80 -21.59 14.49 -9.25
CA PHE A 80 -21.82 13.91 -10.57
C PHE A 80 -22.84 12.77 -10.57
N ASP A 81 -23.44 12.46 -9.42
CA ASP A 81 -24.45 11.40 -9.22
C ASP A 81 -23.94 10.03 -9.70
N VAL A 82 -22.68 9.73 -9.34
CA VAL A 82 -22.05 8.43 -9.59
C VAL A 82 -22.47 7.48 -8.45
N GLY A 83 -23.77 7.24 -8.30
CA GLY A 83 -24.31 6.30 -7.31
C GLY A 83 -24.88 5.08 -8.02
N GLU A 84 -24.10 3.99 -8.10
CA GLU A 84 -24.52 2.61 -8.42
C GLU A 84 -25.72 2.42 -9.38
N ASP A 85 -25.61 2.90 -10.63
CA ASP A 85 -26.55 2.54 -11.69
C ASP A 85 -26.26 1.15 -12.32
N SER A 86 -25.39 0.31 -11.74
CA SER A 86 -24.91 -0.90 -12.43
C SER A 86 -24.43 -2.03 -11.53
N GLU A 87 -25.15 -2.40 -10.47
CA GLU A 87 -24.89 -3.68 -9.78
C GLU A 87 -26.13 -4.30 -9.09
N GLY A 88 -27.31 -4.15 -9.72
CA GLY A 88 -28.57 -4.69 -9.19
C GLY A 88 -29.26 -5.78 -10.03
N ASN A 89 -28.86 -6.03 -11.27
CA ASN A 89 -29.59 -6.94 -12.17
C ASN A 89 -28.66 -7.65 -13.18
N ALA A 90 -27.74 -8.47 -12.68
CA ALA A 90 -27.15 -9.54 -13.48
C ALA A 90 -26.82 -10.71 -12.55
N SER A 91 -27.44 -11.86 -12.82
CA SER A 91 -27.20 -13.19 -12.23
C SER A 91 -27.53 -13.43 -10.75
N TYR A 92 -28.82 -13.49 -10.43
CA TYR A 92 -29.35 -14.52 -9.50
C TYR A 92 -30.60 -15.17 -10.11
N GLN A 93 -30.37 -15.88 -11.21
CA GLN A 93 -31.31 -16.88 -11.73
C GLN A 93 -30.52 -18.18 -11.86
N ALA A 94 -30.19 -18.78 -10.72
CA ALA A 94 -29.71 -20.15 -10.66
C ALA A 94 -30.92 -21.04 -10.38
N GLY A 95 -31.31 -21.80 -11.41
CA GLY A 95 -32.43 -22.72 -11.38
C GLY A 95 -32.31 -23.74 -10.26
N SER A 96 -33.47 -24.04 -9.67
CA SER A 96 -33.74 -25.21 -8.87
C SER A 96 -33.57 -26.46 -9.73
N HIS A 97 -32.48 -27.22 -9.57
CA HIS A 97 -32.47 -28.66 -9.87
C HIS A 97 -31.45 -29.36 -8.98
N ASP A 98 -31.93 -30.45 -8.38
CA ASP A 98 -31.21 -31.60 -7.87
C ASP A 98 -30.74 -31.59 -6.40
N THR A 99 -31.68 -31.99 -5.54
CA THR A 99 -31.42 -32.77 -4.34
C THR A 99 -30.79 -34.12 -4.74
N GLN A 100 -29.69 -34.50 -4.07
CA GLN A 100 -29.29 -35.87 -3.68
C GLN A 100 -27.92 -36.39 -4.21
N ALA A 101 -26.88 -36.22 -3.38
CA ALA A 101 -25.83 -37.22 -3.17
C ALA A 101 -25.20 -37.06 -1.76
N LEU A 102 -25.11 -38.17 -1.04
CA LEU A 102 -24.73 -38.34 0.37
C LEU A 102 -23.22 -38.23 0.62
N HIS A 103 -22.86 -37.67 1.78
CA HIS A 103 -21.67 -37.93 2.60
C HIS A 103 -20.33 -38.23 1.88
N SER A 104 -19.56 -37.18 1.66
CA SER A 104 -18.09 -37.17 1.80
C SER A 104 -17.74 -35.97 2.67
N PRO A 105 -16.72 -36.02 3.57
CA PRO A 105 -16.30 -34.81 4.28
C PRO A 105 -15.99 -33.77 3.20
N ALA A 106 -16.63 -32.60 3.28
CA ALA A 106 -16.55 -31.57 2.26
C ALA A 106 -15.07 -31.22 2.02
N GLN A 107 -14.50 -31.79 0.96
CA GLN A 107 -13.15 -31.44 0.52
C GLN A 107 -13.23 -29.97 0.12
N PRO A 108 -12.44 -29.08 0.73
CA PRO A 108 -12.48 -27.67 0.38
C PRO A 108 -12.23 -27.53 -1.11
N SER A 109 -13.06 -26.73 -1.80
CA SER A 109 -12.90 -26.47 -3.23
C SER A 109 -11.48 -25.99 -3.52
N LYS A 110 -10.96 -26.21 -4.74
CA LYS A 110 -9.61 -25.74 -5.12
C LYS A 110 -9.39 -24.25 -4.79
N HIS A 111 -10.44 -23.43 -4.95
CA HIS A 111 -10.45 -22.01 -4.55
C HIS A 111 -10.26 -21.79 -3.05
N ALA A 112 -10.93 -22.58 -2.20
CA ALA A 112 -10.79 -22.47 -0.75
C ALA A 112 -9.38 -22.84 -0.27
N GLN A 113 -8.78 -23.87 -0.88
CA GLN A 113 -7.40 -24.27 -0.59
C GLN A 113 -6.39 -23.20 -1.03
N TYR A 114 -6.51 -22.71 -2.28
CA TYR A 114 -5.72 -21.59 -2.81
C TYR A 114 -5.80 -20.36 -1.91
N TRP A 115 -7.01 -19.96 -1.51
CA TRP A 115 -7.23 -18.83 -0.61
C TRP A 115 -6.54 -19.02 0.75
N SER A 116 -6.69 -20.20 1.36
CA SER A 116 -6.04 -20.51 2.64
C SER A 116 -4.51 -20.50 2.55
N GLU A 117 -3.94 -20.97 1.43
CA GLU A 117 -2.49 -20.96 1.21
C GLU A 117 -1.97 -19.54 0.95
N ASN A 118 -2.70 -18.73 0.17
CA ASN A 118 -2.38 -17.31 -0.02
C ASN A 118 -2.43 -16.53 1.32
N LEU A 119 -3.49 -16.73 2.12
CA LEU A 119 -3.57 -16.13 3.45
C LEU A 119 -2.44 -16.60 4.37
N ARG A 120 -2.03 -17.87 4.29
CA ARG A 120 -0.90 -18.39 5.07
C ARG A 120 0.42 -17.75 4.62
N LEU A 121 0.64 -17.60 3.32
CA LEU A 121 1.80 -16.91 2.76
C LEU A 121 1.85 -15.45 3.25
N LEU A 122 0.73 -14.73 3.15
CA LEU A 122 0.60 -13.36 3.68
C LEU A 122 0.89 -13.30 5.18
N ALA A 123 0.33 -14.21 5.97
CA ALA A 123 0.56 -14.25 7.41
C ALA A 123 2.03 -14.49 7.77
N ILE A 124 2.73 -15.38 7.05
CA ILE A 124 4.16 -15.63 7.24
C ILE A 124 4.98 -14.39 6.91
N LEU A 125 4.72 -13.77 5.75
CA LEU A 125 5.45 -12.57 5.32
C LEU A 125 5.23 -11.40 6.27
N LEU A 126 4.00 -11.17 6.73
CA LEU A 126 3.67 -10.15 7.73
C LEU A 126 4.34 -10.43 9.08
N THR A 127 4.44 -11.69 9.49
CA THR A 127 5.15 -12.07 10.72
C THR A 127 6.63 -11.76 10.61
N ILE A 128 7.26 -12.14 9.48
CA ILE A 128 8.68 -11.82 9.22
C ILE A 128 8.87 -10.30 9.22
N TRP A 129 8.03 -9.57 8.49
CA TRP A 129 8.08 -8.12 8.43
C TRP A 129 7.94 -7.48 9.82
N PHE A 130 7.00 -7.95 10.63
CA PHE A 130 6.78 -7.46 12.00
C PHE A 130 8.00 -7.71 12.88
N VAL A 131 8.51 -8.94 12.91
CA VAL A 131 9.68 -9.31 13.73
C VAL A 131 10.91 -8.50 13.31
N VAL A 132 11.13 -8.32 12.01
CA VAL A 132 12.28 -7.55 11.53
C VAL A 132 12.11 -6.06 11.85
N SER A 133 10.93 -5.48 11.57
CA SER A 133 10.68 -4.05 11.76
C SER A 133 10.64 -3.65 13.24
N PHE A 134 9.88 -4.36 14.07
CA PHE A 134 9.75 -4.05 15.50
C PHE A 134 10.89 -4.63 16.33
N GLY A 135 11.36 -5.84 16.02
CA GLY A 135 12.43 -6.49 16.77
C GLY A 135 13.77 -5.75 16.64
N PHE A 136 14.17 -5.41 15.41
CA PHE A 136 15.44 -4.71 15.18
C PHE A 136 15.29 -3.19 15.29
N GLY A 137 14.12 -2.63 14.97
CA GLY A 137 13.87 -1.19 15.03
C GLY A 137 13.59 -0.65 16.44
N ILE A 138 13.09 -1.48 17.36
CA ILE A 138 12.72 -1.04 18.72
C ILE A 138 13.40 -1.89 19.80
N LEU A 139 13.22 -3.20 19.81
CA LEU A 139 13.68 -4.04 20.93
C LEU A 139 15.20 -4.19 20.99
N LEU A 140 15.86 -4.29 19.84
CA LEU A 140 17.31 -4.45 19.74
C LEU A 140 18.02 -3.16 19.35
N VAL A 141 17.32 -2.01 19.41
CA VAL A 141 17.87 -0.73 18.97
C VAL A 141 19.13 -0.35 19.75
N GLU A 142 19.13 -0.56 21.07
CA GLU A 142 20.27 -0.23 21.95
C GLU A 142 21.54 -1.03 21.62
N PRO A 143 21.53 -2.38 21.57
CA PRO A 143 22.71 -3.14 21.20
C PRO A 143 23.12 -2.89 19.73
N LEU A 144 22.17 -2.71 18.82
CA LEU A 144 22.47 -2.43 17.42
C LEU A 144 23.09 -1.04 17.23
N ASN A 145 22.73 -0.06 18.05
CA ASN A 145 23.32 1.28 17.98
C ASN A 145 24.82 1.31 18.34
N GLY A 146 25.34 0.24 18.96
CA GLY A 146 26.78 0.06 19.16
C GLY A 146 27.55 -0.20 17.85
N ILE A 147 26.87 -0.59 16.79
CA ILE A 147 27.46 -0.81 15.46
C ILE A 147 27.20 0.42 14.60
N MET A 148 28.27 1.03 14.09
CA MET A 148 28.18 2.20 13.21
C MET A 148 28.18 1.75 11.75
N LEU A 149 27.13 2.08 11.01
CA LEU A 149 27.01 1.86 9.57
C LEU A 149 27.15 3.22 8.87
N GLY A 150 28.29 3.46 8.20
CA GLY A 150 28.51 4.68 7.43
C GLY A 150 28.43 5.98 8.25
N GLY A 151 28.77 5.93 9.55
CA GLY A 151 28.71 7.09 10.46
C GLY A 151 27.40 7.26 11.23
N TYR A 152 26.41 6.39 11.02
CA TYR A 152 25.15 6.39 11.76
C TYR A 152 24.94 5.07 12.54
N PRO A 153 24.25 5.08 13.70
CA PRO A 153 23.95 3.86 14.45
C PRO A 153 23.08 2.87 13.64
N LEU A 154 23.42 1.58 13.66
CA LEU A 154 22.71 0.56 12.88
C LEU A 154 21.25 0.36 13.33
N GLY A 155 20.98 0.45 14.64
CA GLY A 155 19.62 0.37 15.16
C GLY A 155 18.73 1.50 14.63
N PHE A 156 19.26 2.71 14.57
CA PHE A 156 18.60 3.86 13.95
C PHE A 156 18.34 3.65 12.45
N TRP A 157 19.30 3.10 11.71
CA TRP A 157 19.10 2.75 10.29
C TRP A 157 17.97 1.74 10.10
N PHE A 158 17.91 0.70 10.95
CA PHE A 158 16.84 -0.30 10.91
C PHE A 158 15.46 0.30 11.23
N ALA A 159 15.41 1.19 12.23
CA ALA A 159 14.20 1.88 12.62
C ALA A 159 13.61 2.77 11.52
N GLN A 160 14.45 3.30 10.62
CA GLN A 160 14.01 4.22 9.56
C GLN A 160 13.92 3.59 8.18
N GLN A 161 14.97 2.92 7.73
CA GLN A 161 15.14 2.47 6.34
C GLN A 161 15.17 0.93 6.23
N GLY A 162 15.59 0.22 7.29
CA GLY A 162 15.68 -1.24 7.24
C GLY A 162 14.35 -1.93 6.93
N SER A 163 13.26 -1.47 7.53
CA SER A 163 11.92 -2.06 7.32
C SER A 163 11.43 -1.94 5.87
N ILE A 164 11.71 -0.82 5.19
CA ILE A 164 11.28 -0.63 3.80
C ILE A 164 12.05 -1.52 2.84
N TYR A 165 13.37 -1.71 3.03
CA TYR A 165 14.14 -2.64 2.20
C TYR A 165 13.69 -4.08 2.39
N ILE A 166 13.45 -4.48 3.64
CA ILE A 166 12.94 -5.82 3.95
C ILE A 166 11.55 -6.01 3.35
N PHE A 167 10.68 -5.00 3.45
CA PHE A 167 9.35 -5.02 2.82
C PHE A 167 9.44 -5.24 1.30
N VAL A 168 10.32 -4.53 0.60
CA VAL A 168 10.54 -4.72 -0.84
C VAL A 168 11.02 -6.14 -1.16
N VAL A 169 11.98 -6.68 -0.39
CA VAL A 169 12.43 -8.07 -0.56
C VAL A 169 11.28 -9.07 -0.35
N LEU A 170 10.44 -8.84 0.66
CA LEU A 170 9.26 -9.68 0.92
C LEU A 170 8.23 -9.61 -0.22
N ILE A 171 8.06 -8.46 -0.88
CA ILE A 171 7.21 -8.35 -2.07
C ILE A 171 7.75 -9.24 -3.21
N PHE A 172 9.06 -9.25 -3.46
CA PHE A 172 9.64 -10.14 -4.48
C PHE A 172 9.47 -11.62 -4.14
N ILE A 173 9.66 -11.98 -2.87
CA ILE A 173 9.42 -13.34 -2.38
C ILE A 173 7.95 -13.71 -2.56
N TYR A 174 7.04 -12.81 -2.19
CA TYR A 174 5.60 -13.00 -2.38
C TYR A 174 5.26 -13.23 -3.85
N ALA A 175 5.70 -12.35 -4.74
CA ALA A 175 5.43 -12.46 -6.18
C ALA A 175 5.92 -13.80 -6.76
N THR A 176 7.12 -14.24 -6.35
CA THR A 176 7.68 -15.52 -6.79
C THR A 176 6.91 -16.70 -6.22
N ALA A 177 6.54 -16.65 -4.94
CA ALA A 177 5.74 -17.69 -4.30
C ALA A 177 4.32 -17.77 -4.88
N MET A 178 3.74 -16.62 -5.23
CA MET A 178 2.42 -16.50 -5.86
C MET A 178 2.40 -17.16 -7.22
N ASN A 179 3.42 -16.91 -8.06
CA ASN A 179 3.58 -17.61 -9.33
C ASN A 179 3.66 -19.14 -9.17
N GLY A 180 4.20 -19.63 -8.05
CA GLY A 180 4.20 -21.06 -7.71
C GLY A 180 2.81 -21.56 -7.31
N LEU A 181 2.05 -20.75 -6.58
CA LEU A 181 0.70 -21.06 -6.14
C LEU A 181 -0.29 -21.09 -7.33
N ASP A 182 -0.19 -20.13 -8.24
CA ASP A 182 -1.01 -20.05 -9.45
C ASP A 182 -0.81 -21.29 -10.34
N LYS A 183 0.45 -21.72 -10.51
CA LYS A 183 0.80 -22.97 -11.21
C LYS A 183 0.26 -24.23 -10.52
N LYS A 184 0.23 -24.25 -9.19
CA LYS A 184 -0.25 -25.40 -8.41
C LYS A 184 -1.76 -25.57 -8.51
N TYR A 185 -2.50 -24.47 -8.62
CA TYR A 185 -3.96 -24.47 -8.65
C TYR A 185 -4.57 -24.25 -10.04
N ASP A 186 -3.75 -24.12 -11.08
CA ASP A 186 -4.15 -23.98 -12.49
C ASP A 186 -4.98 -22.71 -12.75
N PHE A 187 -4.64 -21.63 -12.03
CA PHE A 187 -5.21 -20.29 -12.25
C PHE A 187 -4.39 -19.46 -13.25
N GLY A 188 -3.54 -20.10 -14.05
CA GLY A 188 -2.85 -19.44 -15.16
C GLY A 188 -3.84 -19.15 -16.27
N GLU A 189 -4.07 -17.87 -16.57
CA GLU A 189 -4.81 -17.43 -17.75
C GLU A 189 -4.27 -18.11 -19.01
N GLU A 190 -5.17 -18.57 -19.90
CA GLU A 190 -4.87 -18.80 -21.32
C GLU A 190 -4.47 -17.49 -22.02
#